data_AF-A0A2C3NR54-F1
#
_entry.id   AF-A0A2C3NR54-F1
#
_cell.length_a   1.000
_cell.length_b   1.000
_cell.length_c   1.000
_cell.angle_alpha   90.00
_cell.angle_beta   90.00
_cell.angle_gamma   90.00
#
_symmetry.space_group_name_H-M   'P 1'
#
loop_
_entity.id
_entity.type
_entity.pdbx_description
1 polymer ?
#
loop_
_entity_poly.entity_id
_entity_poly.type
_entity_poly.pdbx_seq_one_letter_code
_entity_poly.pdbx_strand_id
1 'polypeptide(L)'
;MIIKLTTTFIKIFCLFFLLYFQSTTIIMAKSQTDVISEFKQALLKNDKKLMRSYVTEGIELPTFQKEKPIHEIKIIPSPKEDTTILISYFKDTDDEFTIGYILEIVTKNNKISQINQIYDGTNPFMKEATIVKEYEMKCKEHILTPTKFPFEIHEFQGYIYNDYLNLQYYNEDINGIFKITVSPVQNKLCFYLLRGAKFYSLKNNIKELYNPHFDSAYELIFQQNGFQYTIAIGNKRFIKGKYNVKDLIQIAESMN
;
A
#
# COMPACT_ATOMS: atom_id res chain seq x y z
N MET A 1 67.95 -18.42 37.48
CA MET A 1 68.94 -17.55 36.80
C MET A 1 68.21 -16.27 36.38
N ILE A 2 68.39 -15.16 37.13
CA ILE A 2 67.74 -13.88 36.84
C ILE A 2 68.58 -13.19 35.76
N ILE A 3 68.05 -13.10 34.54
CA ILE A 3 68.73 -12.42 33.43
C ILE A 3 68.66 -10.92 33.70
N LYS A 4 69.79 -10.31 34.01
CA LYS A 4 69.91 -8.87 34.26
C LYS A 4 69.87 -8.14 32.91
N LEU A 5 68.68 -7.67 32.53
CA LEU A 5 68.47 -6.93 31.28
C LEU A 5 69.24 -5.61 31.37
N THR A 6 70.31 -5.47 30.59
CA THR A 6 71.12 -4.25 30.58
C THR A 6 70.40 -3.14 29.81
N THR A 7 70.56 -1.89 30.25
CA THR A 7 69.96 -0.69 29.63
C THR A 7 70.23 -0.56 28.14
N THR A 8 71.31 -1.18 27.64
CA THR A 8 71.66 -1.28 26.23
C THR A 8 70.67 -2.15 25.43
N PHE A 9 70.25 -3.30 25.98
CA PHE A 9 69.28 -4.19 25.31
C PHE A 9 67.89 -3.54 25.21
N ILE A 10 67.49 -2.80 26.24
CA ILE A 10 66.24 -2.03 26.22
C ILE A 10 66.28 -0.95 25.14
N LYS A 11 67.39 -0.22 25.01
CA LYS A 11 67.56 0.81 23.98
C LYS A 11 67.53 0.23 22.56
N ILE A 12 68.17 -0.92 22.35
CA ILE A 12 68.16 -1.61 21.04
C ILE A 12 66.74 -2.10 20.73
N PHE A 13 66.05 -2.71 21.69
CA PHE A 13 64.66 -3.15 21.52
C PHE A 13 63.72 -1.97 21.19
N CYS A 14 63.85 -0.84 21.91
CA CYS A 14 63.06 0.36 21.63
C CYS A 14 63.34 0.94 20.23
N LEU A 15 64.59 0.92 19.78
CA LEU A 15 64.95 1.41 18.44
C LEU A 15 64.35 0.52 17.35
N PHE A 16 64.40 -0.80 17.50
CA PHE A 16 63.76 -1.74 16.57
C PHE A 16 62.23 -1.65 16.60
N PHE A 17 61.62 -1.48 17.78
CA PHE A 17 60.17 -1.31 17.92
C PHE A 17 59.68 -0.01 17.23
N LEU A 18 60.42 1.08 17.37
CA LEU A 18 60.11 2.36 16.70
C LEU A 18 60.32 2.29 15.18
N LEU A 19 61.31 1.54 14.70
CA LEU A 19 61.54 1.34 13.26
C LEU A 19 60.53 0.37 12.62
N TYR A 20 59.94 -0.55 13.39
CA TYR A 20 58.88 -1.44 12.91
C TYR A 20 57.53 -0.70 12.74
N PHE A 21 57.33 0.39 13.48
CA PHE A 21 56.18 1.30 13.33
C PHE A 21 56.42 2.40 12.28
N GLN A 22 57.09 2.09 11.17
CA GLN A 22 57.04 2.95 10.00
C GLN A 22 55.63 2.91 9.41
N SER A 23 54.84 3.92 9.82
CA SER A 23 53.72 4.51 9.10
C SER A 23 53.11 3.60 8.02
N THR A 24 52.35 2.61 8.45
CA THR A 24 51.23 2.15 7.63
C THR A 24 50.42 3.40 7.37
N THR A 25 50.40 3.90 6.14
CA THR A 25 49.38 4.84 5.71
C THR A 25 48.07 4.20 6.11
N ILE A 26 47.43 4.77 7.13
CA ILE A 26 46.05 4.42 7.46
C ILE A 26 45.28 4.92 6.26
N ILE A 27 45.10 4.05 5.27
CA ILE A 27 44.01 4.18 4.33
C ILE A 27 42.80 3.97 5.22
N MET A 28 42.30 5.08 5.75
CA MET A 28 40.99 5.14 6.33
C MET A 28 40.07 4.60 5.24
N ALA A 29 39.64 3.35 5.39
CA ALA A 29 38.56 2.82 4.58
C ALA A 29 37.45 3.86 4.72
N LYS A 30 37.16 4.56 3.62
CA LYS A 30 36.02 5.46 3.53
C LYS A 30 34.88 4.64 4.12
N SER A 31 34.29 5.06 5.25
CA SER A 31 33.16 4.32 5.82
C SER A 31 32.21 4.14 4.66
N GLN A 32 31.98 2.91 4.23
CA GLN A 32 31.15 2.65 3.08
C GLN A 32 29.79 3.22 3.46
N THR A 33 29.44 4.38 2.88
CA THR A 33 28.23 5.10 3.23
C THR A 33 27.10 4.16 2.88
N ASP A 34 26.33 3.74 3.88
CA ASP A 34 25.21 2.84 3.67
C ASP A 34 24.20 3.55 2.75
N VAL A 35 24.24 3.19 1.47
CA VAL A 35 23.42 3.79 0.41
C VAL A 35 21.94 3.67 0.73
N ILE A 36 21.52 2.65 1.49
CA ILE A 36 20.14 2.49 1.94
C ILE A 36 19.77 3.55 2.97
N SER A 37 20.61 3.78 3.97
CA SER A 37 20.38 4.81 4.99
C SER A 37 20.29 6.20 4.36
N GLU A 38 21.17 6.52 3.42
CA GLU A 38 21.16 7.79 2.70
C GLU A 38 19.95 7.95 1.79
N PHE A 39 19.59 6.90 1.04
CA PHE A 39 18.38 6.88 0.22
C PHE A 39 17.12 7.05 1.08
N LYS A 40 17.06 6.41 2.26
CA LYS A 40 15.98 6.57 3.23
C LYS A 40 15.80 8.04 3.63
N GLN A 41 16.90 8.74 3.94
CA GLN A 41 16.85 10.16 4.30
C GLN A 41 16.37 11.03 3.14
N ALA A 42 16.80 10.72 1.92
CA ALA A 42 16.34 11.42 0.72
C ALA A 42 14.83 11.20 0.47
N LEU A 43 14.35 9.97 0.67
CA LEU A 43 12.95 9.59 0.53
C LEU A 43 12.06 10.27 1.57
N LEU A 44 12.49 10.30 2.84
CA LEU A 44 11.79 11.05 3.92
C LEU A 44 11.63 12.53 3.59
N LYS A 45 12.64 13.14 2.96
CA LYS A 45 12.63 14.55 2.53
C LYS A 45 11.91 14.77 1.20
N ASN A 46 11.48 13.71 0.52
CA ASN A 46 10.96 13.73 -0.84
C ASN A 46 11.90 14.46 -1.84
N ASP A 47 13.21 14.35 -1.63
CA ASP A 47 14.22 14.97 -2.49
C ASP A 47 14.53 14.04 -3.68
N LYS A 48 13.78 14.22 -4.77
CA LYS A 48 13.93 13.40 -5.99
C LYS A 48 15.33 13.45 -6.59
N LYS A 49 16.03 14.60 -6.49
CA LYS A 49 17.37 14.74 -7.05
C LYS A 49 18.38 13.96 -6.20
N LEU A 50 18.25 14.03 -4.88
CA LEU A 50 19.09 13.27 -3.96
C LEU A 50 18.79 11.77 -4.02
N MET A 51 17.53 11.36 -4.11
CA MET A 51 17.17 9.96 -4.34
C MET A 51 17.84 9.41 -5.60
N ARG A 52 17.80 10.18 -6.70
CA ARG A 52 18.42 9.79 -7.97
C ARG A 52 19.94 9.63 -7.86
N SER A 53 20.62 10.41 -7.02
CA SER A 53 22.08 10.32 -6.87
C SER A 53 22.54 9.00 -6.24
N TYR A 54 21.66 8.28 -5.55
CA TYR A 54 21.94 6.97 -4.96
C TYR A 54 21.57 5.78 -5.86
N VAL A 55 20.85 6.04 -6.96
CA VAL A 55 20.37 5.05 -7.91
C VAL A 55 21.32 4.94 -9.10
N THR A 56 21.51 3.72 -9.61
CA THR A 56 22.30 3.44 -10.82
C THR A 56 21.63 4.11 -12.02
N GLU A 57 22.44 4.64 -12.94
CA GLU A 57 21.93 5.25 -14.16
C GLU A 57 21.04 4.27 -14.94
N GLY A 58 19.91 4.75 -15.47
CA GLY A 58 18.93 3.94 -16.19
C GLY A 58 17.88 3.25 -15.32
N ILE A 59 18.06 3.16 -14.00
CA ILE A 59 17.03 2.59 -13.10
C ILE A 59 15.96 3.63 -12.77
N GLU A 60 14.69 3.33 -12.99
CA GLU A 60 13.59 4.23 -12.70
C GLU A 60 13.29 4.33 -11.19
N LEU A 61 12.87 5.52 -10.76
CA LEU A 61 12.39 5.74 -9.39
C LEU A 61 10.87 5.58 -9.40
N PRO A 62 10.27 4.92 -8.40
CA PRO A 62 8.82 4.93 -8.22
C PRO A 62 8.28 6.35 -8.09
N THR A 63 6.99 6.51 -8.42
CA THR A 63 6.30 7.78 -8.21
C THR A 63 5.84 7.87 -6.75
N PHE A 64 6.43 8.80 -6.01
CA PHE A 64 6.01 9.11 -4.65
C PHE A 64 5.13 10.37 -4.65
N GLN A 65 3.91 10.26 -4.10
CA GLN A 65 2.99 11.38 -3.94
C GLN A 65 3.56 12.43 -2.98
N LYS A 66 3.22 13.71 -3.21
CA LYS A 66 3.71 14.82 -2.37
C LYS A 66 2.73 15.19 -1.27
N GLU A 67 1.44 14.93 -1.47
CA GLU A 67 0.38 15.40 -0.58
C GLU A 67 0.45 14.75 0.81
N LYS A 68 0.90 13.49 0.88
CA LYS A 68 1.03 12.75 2.14
C LYS A 68 2.51 12.49 2.48
N PRO A 69 3.14 13.29 3.37
CA PRO A 69 4.54 13.10 3.72
C PRO A 69 4.75 11.79 4.46
N ILE A 70 5.87 11.13 4.19
CA ILE A 70 6.29 9.92 4.91
C ILE A 70 6.72 10.34 6.32
N HIS A 71 6.13 9.70 7.32
CA HIS A 71 6.47 9.93 8.73
C HIS A 71 7.71 9.14 9.15
N GLU A 72 7.73 7.84 8.85
CA GLU A 72 8.79 6.92 9.24
C GLU A 72 9.10 5.96 8.10
N ILE A 73 10.36 5.49 8.03
CA ILE A 73 10.75 4.36 7.20
C ILE A 73 11.54 3.36 8.06
N LYS A 74 11.05 2.12 8.09
CA LYS A 74 11.73 0.97 8.68
C LYS A 74 12.52 0.22 7.61
N ILE A 75 13.75 -0.14 7.95
CA ILE A 75 14.64 -0.94 7.11
C ILE A 75 14.60 -2.38 7.64
N ILE A 76 14.33 -3.34 6.76
CA ILE A 76 14.25 -4.76 7.11
C ILE A 76 15.15 -5.55 6.16
N PRO A 77 16.03 -6.43 6.67
CA PRO A 77 16.84 -7.28 5.83
C PRO A 77 15.96 -8.27 5.05
N SER A 78 16.27 -8.49 3.77
CA SER A 78 15.65 -9.55 2.97
C SER A 78 16.50 -10.82 3.03
N PRO A 79 15.91 -12.02 2.93
CA PRO A 79 16.68 -13.26 2.75
C PRO A 79 17.38 -13.33 1.38
N LYS A 80 16.99 -12.49 0.42
CA LYS A 80 17.67 -12.37 -0.88
C LYS A 80 18.99 -11.59 -0.71
N GLU A 81 20.05 -12.08 -1.34
CA GLU A 81 21.36 -11.42 -1.34
C GLU A 81 21.23 -9.97 -1.85
N ASP A 82 22.02 -9.07 -1.25
CA ASP A 82 22.07 -7.64 -1.59
C ASP A 82 20.72 -6.90 -1.58
N THR A 83 19.70 -7.48 -0.95
CA THR A 83 18.33 -6.98 -1.00
C THR A 83 17.88 -6.48 0.37
N THR A 84 17.23 -5.32 0.38
CA THR A 84 16.67 -4.69 1.57
C THR A 84 15.22 -4.28 1.32
N ILE A 85 14.37 -4.47 2.32
CA ILE A 85 12.99 -4.01 2.31
C ILE A 85 12.88 -2.70 3.08
N LEU A 86 12.30 -1.68 2.44
CA LEU A 86 11.88 -0.45 3.12
C LEU A 86 10.37 -0.45 3.28
N ILE A 87 9.90 -0.28 4.52
CA ILE A 87 8.48 -0.06 4.81
C ILE A 87 8.32 1.37 5.29
N SER A 88 7.62 2.19 4.51
CA SER A 88 7.28 3.54 4.91
C SER A 88 5.90 3.59 5.57
N TYR A 89 5.74 4.55 6.47
CA TYR A 89 4.48 4.81 7.16
C TYR A 89 4.07 6.25 6.94
N PHE A 90 2.81 6.45 6.62
CA PHE A 90 2.16 7.75 6.73
C PHE A 90 1.59 7.91 8.14
N LYS A 91 1.57 9.14 8.62
CA LYS A 91 0.83 9.49 9.84
C LYS A 91 -0.54 10.00 9.44
N ASP A 92 -1.59 9.36 9.95
CA ASP A 92 -2.96 9.84 9.81
C ASP A 92 -3.33 10.82 10.94
N THR A 93 -4.52 11.41 10.86
CA THR A 93 -4.99 12.45 11.80
C THR A 93 -5.14 11.96 13.23
N ASP A 94 -5.37 10.66 13.43
CA ASP A 94 -5.71 10.06 14.73
C ASP A 94 -4.53 9.30 15.37
N ASP A 95 -3.29 9.71 15.07
CA ASP A 95 -2.05 9.02 15.50
C ASP A 95 -1.92 7.56 15.01
N GLU A 96 -2.83 7.09 14.15
CA GLU A 96 -2.70 5.82 13.45
C GLU A 96 -1.66 5.93 12.32
N PHE A 97 -0.88 4.86 12.16
CA PHE A 97 0.11 4.75 11.09
C PHE A 97 -0.40 3.81 10.03
N THR A 98 -0.54 4.31 8.81
CA THR A 98 -0.85 3.49 7.64
C THR A 98 0.42 3.21 6.85
N ILE A 99 0.55 1.99 6.32
CA ILE A 99 1.68 1.66 5.43
C ILE A 99 1.56 2.55 4.19
N GLY A 100 2.63 3.28 3.90
CA GLY A 100 2.71 4.15 2.73
C GLY A 100 3.25 3.41 1.52
N TYR A 101 4.46 2.87 1.60
CA TYR A 101 5.11 2.16 0.51
C TYR A 101 5.88 0.97 1.06
N ILE A 102 5.91 -0.13 0.32
CA ILE A 102 6.85 -1.23 0.54
C ILE A 102 7.75 -1.30 -0.68
N LEU A 103 9.04 -1.08 -0.48
CA LEU A 103 10.05 -1.11 -1.52
C LEU A 103 10.99 -2.28 -1.30
N GLU A 104 11.22 -3.08 -2.33
CA GLU A 104 12.33 -4.03 -2.38
C GLU A 104 13.47 -3.39 -3.18
N ILE A 105 14.62 -3.23 -2.54
CA ILE A 105 15.77 -2.50 -3.07
C ILE A 105 16.96 -3.45 -3.15
N VAL A 106 17.58 -3.54 -4.31
CA VAL A 106 18.83 -4.29 -4.51
C VAL A 106 19.99 -3.32 -4.63
N THR A 107 21.08 -3.57 -3.90
CA THR A 107 22.28 -2.72 -3.91
C THR A 107 23.49 -3.42 -4.48
N LYS A 108 24.19 -2.77 -5.41
CA LYS A 108 25.48 -3.25 -5.96
C LYS A 108 26.47 -2.11 -6.02
N ASN A 109 27.73 -2.36 -5.66
CA ASN A 109 28.80 -1.36 -5.72
C ASN A 109 28.43 -0.03 -5.04
N ASN A 110 27.76 -0.11 -3.87
CA ASN A 110 27.28 1.04 -3.10
C ASN A 110 26.28 1.95 -3.85
N LYS A 111 25.52 1.39 -4.78
CA LYS A 111 24.45 2.03 -5.53
C LYS A 111 23.22 1.13 -5.53
N ILE A 112 22.05 1.74 -5.64
CA ILE A 112 20.81 1.00 -5.84
C ILE A 112 20.74 0.57 -7.32
N SER A 113 20.76 -0.74 -7.56
CA SER A 113 20.69 -1.33 -8.91
C SER A 113 19.28 -1.74 -9.31
N GLN A 114 18.35 -1.86 -8.37
CA GLN A 114 16.95 -2.17 -8.63
C GLN A 114 16.08 -1.61 -7.51
N ILE A 115 14.91 -1.07 -7.87
CA ILE A 115 13.85 -0.68 -6.94
C ILE A 115 12.56 -1.28 -7.46
N ASN A 116 11.91 -2.10 -6.65
CA ASN A 116 10.60 -2.64 -6.92
C ASN A 116 9.61 -2.14 -5.87
N GLN A 117 8.54 -1.48 -6.29
CA GLN A 117 7.47 -1.03 -5.40
C GLN A 117 6.46 -2.15 -5.24
N ILE A 118 6.60 -2.92 -4.15
CA ILE A 118 5.72 -4.06 -3.83
C ILE A 118 4.33 -3.56 -3.42
N TYR A 119 4.27 -2.44 -2.70
CA TYR A 119 3.02 -1.87 -2.24
C TYR A 119 3.04 -0.35 -2.38
N ASP A 120 1.92 0.18 -2.86
CA ASP A 120 1.63 1.60 -2.94
C ASP A 120 0.33 1.89 -2.17
N GLY A 121 0.48 2.36 -0.95
CA GLY A 121 -0.60 2.79 -0.06
C GLY A 121 -1.23 4.11 -0.46
N THR A 122 -0.85 4.71 -1.58
CA THR A 122 -1.59 5.81 -2.22
C THR A 122 -2.51 5.30 -3.34
N ASN A 123 -2.27 4.10 -3.85
CA ASN A 123 -3.10 3.47 -4.87
C ASN A 123 -4.43 2.98 -4.26
N PRO A 124 -5.59 3.52 -4.68
CA PRO A 124 -6.90 3.11 -4.16
C PRO A 124 -7.17 1.61 -4.28
N PHE A 125 -6.74 0.97 -5.36
CA PHE A 125 -6.97 -0.45 -5.62
C PHE A 125 -6.11 -1.36 -4.73
N MET A 126 -4.91 -0.92 -4.34
CA MET A 126 -4.06 -1.65 -3.39
C MET A 126 -4.66 -1.62 -1.98
N LYS A 127 -5.25 -0.48 -1.59
CA LYS A 127 -5.99 -0.37 -0.33
C LYS A 127 -7.23 -1.26 -0.31
N GLU A 128 -8.00 -1.26 -1.41
CA GLU A 128 -9.14 -2.17 -1.57
C GLU A 128 -8.71 -3.63 -1.42
N ALA A 129 -7.70 -4.05 -2.20
CA ALA A 129 -7.23 -5.44 -2.17
C ALA A 129 -6.77 -5.86 -0.76
N THR A 130 -6.14 -4.95 -0.01
CA THR A 130 -5.67 -5.22 1.36
C THR A 130 -6.83 -5.53 2.29
N ILE A 131 -7.85 -4.67 2.34
CA ILE A 131 -8.98 -4.86 3.26
C ILE A 131 -9.94 -5.97 2.81
N VAL A 132 -10.11 -6.14 1.50
CA VAL A 132 -10.85 -7.29 0.95
C VAL A 132 -10.15 -8.57 1.40
N LYS A 133 -8.82 -8.65 1.30
CA LYS A 133 -8.10 -9.84 1.71
C LYS A 133 -8.20 -10.11 3.21
N GLU A 134 -8.16 -9.07 4.05
CA GLU A 134 -8.39 -9.19 5.48
C GLU A 134 -9.78 -9.77 5.78
N TYR A 135 -10.81 -9.28 5.08
CA TYR A 135 -12.18 -9.76 5.25
C TYR A 135 -12.36 -11.21 4.75
N GLU A 136 -11.78 -11.55 3.59
CA GLU A 136 -11.75 -12.94 3.08
C GLU A 136 -11.08 -13.90 4.06
N MET A 137 -9.98 -13.50 4.69
CA MET A 137 -9.30 -14.31 5.70
C MET A 137 -10.20 -14.55 6.93
N LYS A 138 -11.00 -13.55 7.29
CA LYS A 138 -11.96 -13.64 8.41
C LYS A 138 -13.13 -14.57 8.09
N CYS A 139 -13.72 -14.45 6.91
CA CYS A 139 -14.91 -15.22 6.52
C CYS A 139 -14.60 -16.56 5.82
N LYS A 140 -13.35 -16.77 5.39
CA LYS A 140 -12.87 -17.94 4.65
C LYS A 140 -13.56 -18.18 3.30
N GLU A 141 -14.03 -17.11 2.67
CA GLU A 141 -14.67 -17.13 1.35
C GLU A 141 -14.11 -16.01 0.48
N HIS A 142 -14.09 -16.20 -0.84
CA HIS A 142 -13.72 -15.16 -1.80
C HIS A 142 -14.81 -14.10 -1.90
N ILE A 143 -14.42 -12.82 -1.96
CA ILE A 143 -15.36 -11.70 -1.97
C ILE A 143 -15.29 -10.99 -3.31
N LEU A 144 -16.44 -10.90 -3.97
CA LEU A 144 -16.56 -10.24 -5.26
C LEU A 144 -16.27 -8.73 -5.13
N THR A 145 -15.38 -8.22 -5.98
CA THR A 145 -15.10 -6.79 -6.13
C THR A 145 -15.23 -6.35 -7.59
N PRO A 146 -15.62 -5.10 -7.87
CA PRO A 146 -15.86 -4.65 -9.24
C PRO A 146 -14.56 -4.52 -10.04
N THR A 147 -14.56 -5.03 -11.26
CA THR A 147 -13.47 -4.78 -12.23
C THR A 147 -13.77 -3.60 -13.16
N LYS A 148 -15.02 -3.11 -13.16
CA LYS A 148 -15.43 -1.94 -13.93
C LYS A 148 -16.03 -0.90 -13.01
N PHE A 149 -15.52 0.32 -13.14
CA PHE A 149 -15.94 1.46 -12.35
C PHE A 149 -16.71 2.47 -13.22
N PRO A 150 -17.70 3.16 -12.64
CA PRO A 150 -18.50 4.17 -13.34
C PRO A 150 -17.75 5.51 -13.56
N PHE A 151 -16.52 5.62 -13.06
CA PHE A 151 -15.61 6.77 -13.13
C PHE A 151 -14.20 6.35 -12.70
N GLU A 152 -13.21 7.23 -12.88
CA GLU A 152 -11.84 7.01 -12.42
C GLU A 152 -11.74 7.14 -10.89
N ILE A 153 -11.13 6.16 -10.21
CA ILE A 153 -11.03 6.18 -8.75
C ILE A 153 -9.84 7.03 -8.32
N HIS A 154 -10.10 8.12 -7.60
CA HIS A 154 -9.06 8.98 -7.04
C HIS A 154 -8.73 8.61 -5.59
N GLU A 155 -9.76 8.29 -4.79
CA GLU A 155 -9.58 7.87 -3.40
C GLU A 155 -10.44 6.66 -3.06
N PHE A 156 -10.00 5.94 -2.05
CA PHE A 156 -10.68 4.78 -1.50
C PHE A 156 -10.63 4.80 0.02
N GLN A 157 -11.76 4.45 0.63
CA GLN A 157 -11.85 4.13 2.05
C GLN A 157 -12.59 2.80 2.22
N GLY A 158 -12.07 1.94 3.08
CA GLY A 158 -12.74 0.72 3.46
C GLY A 158 -12.62 0.47 4.94
N TYR A 159 -13.61 -0.21 5.50
CA TYR A 159 -13.55 -0.69 6.87
C TYR A 159 -14.31 -2.02 7.00
N ILE A 160 -13.91 -2.81 7.99
CA ILE A 160 -14.63 -4.00 8.43
C ILE A 160 -15.26 -3.64 9.77
N TYR A 161 -16.58 -3.77 9.89
CA TYR A 161 -17.29 -3.56 11.15
C TYR A 161 -18.22 -4.74 11.41
N ASN A 162 -18.06 -5.38 12.57
CA ASN A 162 -18.72 -6.64 12.90
C ASN A 162 -18.52 -7.69 11.80
N ASP A 163 -19.59 -8.05 11.10
CA ASP A 163 -19.68 -9.05 10.05
C ASP A 163 -19.86 -8.45 8.66
N TYR A 164 -19.67 -7.15 8.46
CA TYR A 164 -19.73 -6.55 7.12
C TYR A 164 -18.45 -5.81 6.72
N LEU A 165 -18.16 -5.89 5.43
CA LEU A 165 -17.14 -5.13 4.74
C LEU A 165 -17.80 -3.94 4.04
N ASN A 166 -17.20 -2.77 4.21
CA ASN A 166 -17.59 -1.57 3.48
C ASN A 166 -16.45 -1.07 2.60
N LEU A 167 -16.75 -0.81 1.33
CA LEU A 167 -15.84 -0.29 0.33
C LEU A 167 -16.45 1.01 -0.22
N GLN A 168 -15.72 2.12 -0.14
CA GLN A 168 -16.15 3.42 -0.64
C GLN A 168 -15.11 3.99 -1.59
N TYR A 169 -15.60 4.45 -2.73
CA TYR A 169 -14.81 4.96 -3.84
C TYR A 169 -15.21 6.41 -4.11
N TYR A 170 -14.20 7.26 -4.25
CA TYR A 170 -14.42 8.68 -4.44
C TYR A 170 -13.79 9.16 -5.74
N ASN A 171 -14.48 10.12 -6.33
CA ASN A 171 -14.02 10.92 -7.44
C ASN A 171 -14.64 12.32 -7.26
N GLU A 172 -13.82 13.36 -7.45
CA GLU A 172 -14.23 14.75 -7.23
C GLU A 172 -15.41 15.17 -8.14
N ASP A 173 -15.50 14.60 -9.34
CA ASP A 173 -16.49 14.96 -10.36
C ASP A 173 -17.91 14.47 -10.02
N ILE A 174 -18.03 13.39 -9.25
CA ILE A 174 -19.36 12.86 -8.90
C ILE A 174 -19.97 13.56 -7.70
N ASN A 175 -19.14 14.25 -6.90
CA ASN A 175 -19.50 14.85 -5.61
C ASN A 175 -20.50 13.96 -4.86
N GLY A 176 -20.23 12.66 -4.76
CA GLY A 176 -21.23 11.66 -4.45
C GLY A 176 -20.64 10.39 -3.88
N ILE A 177 -21.46 9.36 -3.79
CA ILE A 177 -21.08 8.09 -3.14
C ILE A 177 -21.05 7.02 -4.21
N PHE A 178 -19.94 6.31 -4.36
CA PHE A 178 -19.96 4.95 -4.88
C PHE A 178 -19.49 4.01 -3.78
N LYS A 179 -20.36 3.12 -3.35
CA LYS A 179 -20.14 2.27 -2.18
C LYS A 179 -20.61 0.86 -2.46
N ILE A 180 -19.81 -0.11 -2.01
CA ILE A 180 -20.17 -1.52 -1.97
C ILE A 180 -20.18 -1.96 -0.51
N THR A 181 -21.24 -2.66 -0.11
CA THR A 181 -21.33 -3.28 1.21
C THR A 181 -21.52 -4.77 1.03
N VAL A 182 -20.74 -5.55 1.77
CA VAL A 182 -20.79 -7.01 1.74
C VAL A 182 -21.02 -7.52 3.14
N SER A 183 -22.05 -8.34 3.34
CA SER A 183 -22.38 -8.96 4.62
C SER A 183 -22.92 -10.37 4.41
N PRO A 184 -22.87 -11.27 5.41
CA PRO A 184 -23.61 -12.52 5.35
C PRO A 184 -25.09 -12.28 5.04
N VAL A 185 -25.71 -13.23 4.33
CA VAL A 185 -27.15 -13.18 4.06
C VAL A 185 -27.92 -13.38 5.37
N GLN A 186 -28.65 -12.35 5.79
CA GLN A 186 -29.54 -12.43 6.95
C GLN A 186 -31.00 -12.68 6.55
N ASN A 187 -31.44 -12.11 5.42
CA ASN A 187 -32.81 -12.21 4.93
C ASN A 187 -32.84 -12.51 3.43
N LYS A 188 -33.92 -13.10 2.93
CA LYS A 188 -34.14 -13.26 1.49
C LYS A 188 -34.33 -11.88 0.82
N LEU A 189 -33.89 -11.74 -0.43
CA LEU A 189 -34.01 -10.49 -1.21
C LEU A 189 -35.41 -9.85 -1.18
N CYS A 190 -36.49 -10.65 -1.13
CA CYS A 190 -37.86 -10.15 -1.12
C CYS A 190 -38.21 -9.30 0.12
N PHE A 191 -37.48 -9.43 1.22
CA PHE A 191 -37.69 -8.62 2.42
C PHE A 191 -37.19 -7.18 2.26
N TYR A 192 -36.39 -6.90 1.24
CA TYR A 192 -35.90 -5.55 0.93
C TYR A 192 -36.79 -4.82 -0.10
N LEU A 193 -37.92 -5.42 -0.50
CA LEU A 193 -38.82 -4.89 -1.52
C LEU A 193 -39.59 -3.66 -1.01
N LEU A 194 -39.03 -2.47 -1.21
CA LEU A 194 -39.68 -1.19 -0.94
C LEU A 194 -40.55 -0.73 -2.12
N ARG A 195 -41.42 0.26 -1.89
CA ARG A 195 -42.27 0.83 -2.94
C ARG A 195 -41.41 1.37 -4.09
N GLY A 196 -41.65 0.87 -5.31
CA GLY A 196 -40.92 1.28 -6.51
C GLY A 196 -39.67 0.46 -6.82
N ALA A 197 -39.26 -0.46 -5.92
CA ALA A 197 -38.19 -1.40 -6.20
C ALA A 197 -38.62 -2.44 -7.24
N LYS A 198 -37.66 -2.91 -8.04
CA LYS A 198 -37.89 -3.85 -9.15
C LYS A 198 -36.85 -4.94 -9.14
N PHE A 199 -37.29 -6.17 -9.45
CA PHE A 199 -36.37 -7.27 -9.69
C PHE A 199 -35.81 -7.21 -11.11
N TYR A 200 -34.52 -7.49 -11.21
CA TYR A 200 -33.81 -7.71 -12.47
C TYR A 200 -33.09 -9.07 -12.40
N SER A 201 -32.34 -9.40 -13.45
CA SER A 201 -31.53 -10.62 -13.50
C SER A 201 -30.19 -10.30 -14.12
N LEU A 202 -29.12 -10.59 -13.36
CA LEU A 202 -27.75 -10.54 -13.84
C LEU A 202 -27.48 -11.68 -14.81
N LYS A 203 -26.33 -11.63 -15.48
CA LYS A 203 -25.71 -12.81 -16.09
C LYS A 203 -25.77 -14.00 -15.12
N ASN A 204 -26.12 -15.17 -15.66
CA ASN A 204 -26.34 -16.43 -14.92
C ASN A 204 -27.63 -16.52 -14.08
N ASN A 205 -28.65 -15.69 -14.38
CA ASN A 205 -29.97 -15.73 -13.73
C ASN A 205 -29.94 -15.42 -12.23
N ILE A 206 -28.89 -14.75 -11.75
CA ILE A 206 -28.84 -14.27 -10.36
C ILE A 206 -29.88 -13.16 -10.23
N LYS A 207 -30.83 -13.34 -9.30
CA LYS A 207 -31.86 -12.34 -9.02
C LYS A 207 -31.24 -11.19 -8.24
N GLU A 208 -31.60 -9.99 -8.64
CA GLU A 208 -31.18 -8.74 -8.00
C GLU A 208 -32.39 -7.84 -7.77
N LEU A 209 -32.29 -6.99 -6.75
CA LEU A 209 -33.30 -6.02 -6.39
C LEU A 209 -32.73 -4.62 -6.60
N TYR A 210 -33.27 -3.91 -7.57
CA TYR A 210 -32.99 -2.49 -7.77
C TYR A 210 -33.95 -1.65 -6.94
N ASN A 211 -33.38 -0.75 -6.12
CA ASN A 211 -34.10 0.19 -5.30
C ASN A 211 -33.78 1.63 -5.74
N PRO A 212 -34.72 2.32 -6.45
CA PRO A 212 -34.50 3.68 -6.91
C PRO A 212 -34.64 4.73 -5.80
N HIS A 213 -35.10 4.36 -4.59
CA HIS A 213 -35.48 5.28 -3.53
C HIS A 213 -34.62 5.16 -2.26
N PHE A 214 -33.46 4.50 -2.34
CA PHE A 214 -32.50 4.45 -1.22
C PHE A 214 -31.85 5.83 -0.99
N ASP A 215 -32.36 6.60 -0.03
CA ASP A 215 -31.87 7.94 0.34
C ASP A 215 -31.42 8.78 -0.88
N SER A 216 -30.17 9.24 -0.84
CA SER A 216 -29.50 10.05 -1.85
C SER A 216 -28.88 9.23 -2.99
N ALA A 217 -29.07 7.91 -3.07
CA ALA A 217 -28.39 7.01 -4.01
C ALA A 217 -29.32 6.00 -4.73
N TYR A 218 -28.90 5.55 -5.90
CA TYR A 218 -29.48 4.36 -6.54
C TYR A 218 -28.82 3.13 -5.93
N GLU A 219 -29.61 2.11 -5.63
CA GLU A 219 -29.13 0.91 -4.94
C GLU A 219 -29.50 -0.35 -5.73
N LEU A 220 -28.57 -1.30 -5.78
CA LEU A 220 -28.74 -2.62 -6.33
C LEU A 220 -28.28 -3.64 -5.30
N ILE A 221 -29.15 -4.61 -4.97
CA ILE A 221 -28.87 -5.65 -3.98
C ILE A 221 -28.95 -7.01 -4.66
N PHE A 222 -27.92 -7.84 -4.50
CA PHE A 222 -27.95 -9.24 -4.92
C PHE A 222 -27.29 -10.15 -3.88
N GLN A 223 -27.51 -11.46 -4.00
CA GLN A 223 -26.98 -12.45 -3.07
C GLN A 223 -26.23 -13.54 -3.84
N GLN A 224 -25.00 -13.84 -3.41
CA GLN A 224 -24.14 -14.85 -4.02
C GLN A 224 -23.21 -15.46 -2.96
N ASN A 225 -22.97 -16.77 -3.03
CA ASN A 225 -22.06 -17.50 -2.14
C ASN A 225 -22.29 -17.25 -0.63
N GLY A 226 -23.54 -17.07 -0.21
CA GLY A 226 -23.88 -16.81 1.20
C GLY A 226 -23.68 -15.36 1.65
N PHE A 227 -23.30 -14.45 0.75
CA PHE A 227 -23.18 -13.02 1.00
C PHE A 227 -24.25 -12.21 0.27
N GLN A 228 -24.62 -11.10 0.88
CA GLN A 228 -25.39 -10.03 0.27
C GLN A 228 -24.45 -8.92 -0.14
N TYR A 229 -24.57 -8.51 -1.40
CA TYR A 229 -23.85 -7.39 -1.99
C TYR A 229 -24.84 -6.27 -2.22
N THR A 230 -24.54 -5.11 -1.65
CA THR A 230 -25.29 -3.87 -1.87
C THR A 230 -24.37 -2.88 -2.57
N ILE A 231 -24.69 -2.57 -3.82
CA ILE A 231 -24.02 -1.55 -4.62
C ILE A 231 -24.86 -0.28 -4.57
N ALA A 232 -24.28 0.82 -4.12
CA ALA A 232 -24.93 2.12 -4.09
C ALA A 232 -24.13 3.15 -4.86
N ILE A 233 -24.78 3.86 -5.79
CA ILE A 233 -24.21 5.01 -6.51
C ILE A 233 -25.11 6.23 -6.37
N GLY A 234 -24.58 7.35 -5.91
CA GLY A 234 -25.42 8.41 -5.39
C GLY A 234 -24.88 9.82 -5.39
N ASN A 235 -25.58 10.60 -4.58
CA ASN A 235 -25.85 12.03 -4.72
C ASN A 235 -26.79 12.38 -5.88
N LYS A 236 -27.98 11.77 -5.90
CA LYS A 236 -29.08 11.99 -6.87
C LYS A 236 -29.29 13.46 -7.25
N ARG A 237 -29.16 14.38 -6.29
CA ARG A 237 -29.30 15.84 -6.51
C ARG A 237 -28.20 16.40 -7.41
N PHE A 238 -26.96 15.96 -7.23
CA PHE A 238 -25.79 16.46 -7.96
C PHE A 238 -25.55 15.66 -9.24
N ILE A 239 -25.73 14.34 -9.23
CA ILE A 239 -25.55 13.49 -10.41
C ILE A 239 -26.67 13.65 -11.44
N LYS A 240 -27.82 14.26 -11.09
CA LYS A 240 -28.95 14.59 -12.01
C LYS A 240 -29.36 13.45 -12.96
N GLY A 241 -29.32 12.20 -12.49
CA GLY A 241 -29.66 11.02 -13.31
C GLY A 241 -28.57 10.55 -14.27
N LYS A 242 -27.31 11.01 -14.11
CA LYS A 242 -26.14 10.51 -14.85
C LYS A 242 -25.99 8.99 -14.76
N TYR A 243 -26.33 8.43 -13.60
CA TYR A 243 -26.32 7.00 -13.35
C TYR A 243 -27.74 6.45 -13.24
N ASN A 244 -27.93 5.24 -13.72
CA ASN A 244 -29.20 4.51 -13.74
C ASN A 244 -28.97 3.02 -13.46
N VAL A 245 -30.06 2.24 -13.37
CA VAL A 245 -30.01 0.80 -13.06
C VAL A 245 -29.05 0.00 -13.95
N LYS A 246 -28.89 0.34 -15.24
CA LYS A 246 -27.99 -0.38 -16.14
C LYS A 246 -26.53 -0.22 -15.73
N ASP A 247 -26.16 0.94 -15.18
CA ASP A 247 -24.80 1.17 -14.70
C ASP A 247 -24.50 0.30 -13.48
N LEU A 248 -25.45 0.22 -12.54
CA LEU A 248 -25.32 -0.68 -11.38
C LEU A 248 -25.25 -2.14 -11.80
N ILE A 249 -26.08 -2.57 -12.76
CA ILE A 249 -26.04 -3.92 -13.33
C ILE A 249 -24.69 -4.20 -13.95
N GLN A 250 -24.14 -3.27 -14.74
CA GLN A 250 -22.83 -3.45 -15.37
C GLN A 250 -21.70 -3.58 -14.33
N ILE A 251 -21.77 -2.83 -13.23
CA ILE A 251 -20.84 -2.96 -12.12
C ILE A 251 -20.97 -4.34 -11.49
N ALA A 252 -22.19 -4.75 -11.11
CA ALA A 252 -22.46 -6.07 -10.53
C ALA A 252 -21.98 -7.22 -11.42
N GLU A 253 -22.25 -7.16 -12.72
CA GLU A 253 -21.80 -8.15 -13.70
C GLU A 253 -20.27 -8.16 -13.91
N SER A 254 -19.57 -7.11 -13.49
CA SER A 254 -18.12 -7.04 -13.57
C SER A 254 -17.43 -7.58 -12.32
N MET A 255 -18.18 -7.90 -11.26
CA MET A 255 -17.61 -8.35 -10.01
C MET A 255 -17.13 -9.80 -10.10
N ASN A 256 -15.92 -10.09 -9.62
CA ASN A 256 -15.31 -11.42 -9.69
C ASN A 256 -14.49 -11.79 -8.47
#